data_AF-A0A3D3TCE8-F1
#
_entry.id   AF-A0A3D3TCE8-F1
#
_cell.length_a   1.000
_cell.length_b   1.000
_cell.length_c   1.000
_cell.angle_alpha   90.00
_cell.angle_beta   90.00
_cell.angle_gamma   90.00
#
_symmetry.space_group_name_H-M   'P 1'
#
loop_
_entity.id
_entity.type
_entity.pdbx_description
1 polymer ?
#
loop_
_entity_poly.entity_id
_entity_poly.type
_entity_poly.pdbx_seq_one_letter_code
_entity_poly.pdbx_strand_id
1 'polypeptide(L)'
;MAEIKAEVKKGHPKGLYLLFFTEMWERFSYYGMRGILVLYLTKSLIEGGLGMDPGWATRVYGYFTGLVYCTPLIGGWLADRYLGQRKAITIGAATMMLGQIMLFAVNTQVGLYSGLLLLILGNGFFKPNISTMVGHLYGEKDPRRDSAFTIFYMGINLGALFAPLVIGLISDNIFAIKDSTGDIITYGYKYGFLAAAIGMFFGQMLFNTLSNRYLGEIGKKPLGGKKVLSTAINEQTQGEQKLTKVEKERISVIFIFFLFTIFFWAGFEQAGSSLTLYADRYIDRSVNLPLLGDFTIPTAWFQSINPLFIILLAPVFAAFWMTKFGQKISTPVKMGSGMIILGIGFFFMLAAVAQRGGDIEDTAVKAS
;
A
#
# COMPACT_ATOMS: atom_id res chain seq x y z
N MET A 1 42.26 15.87 -23.22
CA MET A 1 40.82 16.03 -22.93
C MET A 1 40.62 15.76 -21.45
N ALA A 2 40.29 16.79 -20.67
CA ALA A 2 39.98 16.61 -19.25
C ALA A 2 38.53 16.15 -19.13
N GLU A 3 38.32 14.89 -18.70
CA GLU A 3 37.02 14.46 -18.18
C GLU A 3 36.69 15.35 -16.98
N ILE A 4 35.71 16.23 -17.14
CA ILE A 4 35.07 16.92 -16.03
C ILE A 4 34.36 15.82 -15.24
N LYS A 5 35.04 15.28 -14.22
CA LYS A 5 34.40 14.46 -13.18
C LYS A 5 33.36 15.36 -12.54
N ALA A 6 32.10 15.17 -12.94
CA ALA A 6 30.98 15.83 -12.29
C ALA A 6 31.10 15.55 -10.79
N GLU A 7 31.25 16.62 -9.99
CA GLU A 7 31.31 16.51 -8.54
C GLU A 7 30.09 15.70 -8.06
N VAL A 8 30.34 14.51 -7.51
CA VAL A 8 29.30 13.69 -6.92
C VAL A 8 28.78 14.43 -5.69
N LYS A 9 27.69 15.17 -5.86
CA LYS A 9 27.01 15.87 -4.75
C LYS A 9 26.72 14.86 -3.64
N LYS A 10 27.33 15.05 -2.47
CA LYS A 10 27.06 14.26 -1.27
C LYS A 10 25.63 14.54 -0.80
N GLY A 11 24.80 13.50 -0.71
CA GLY A 11 23.39 13.58 -0.26
C GLY A 11 22.34 13.61 -1.37
N HIS A 12 21.06 13.52 -0.97
CA HIS A 12 19.91 13.51 -1.90
C HIS A 12 19.27 14.92 -2.04
N PRO A 13 18.65 15.25 -3.19
CA PRO A 13 17.93 16.50 -3.36
C PRO A 13 16.80 16.66 -2.33
N LYS A 14 16.56 17.90 -1.85
CA LYS A 14 15.50 18.18 -0.87
C LYS A 14 14.10 17.75 -1.35
N GLY A 15 13.89 17.73 -2.67
CA GLY A 15 12.69 17.20 -3.28
C GLY A 15 12.40 15.75 -2.92
N LEU A 16 13.42 14.91 -2.69
CA LEU A 16 13.23 13.52 -2.29
C LEU A 16 12.47 13.44 -0.96
N TYR A 17 12.87 14.22 0.04
CA TYR A 17 12.24 14.21 1.35
C TYR A 17 10.81 14.75 1.30
N LEU A 18 10.52 15.73 0.43
CA LEU A 18 9.16 16.18 0.19
C LEU A 18 8.29 15.04 -0.37
N LEU A 19 8.76 14.35 -1.42
CA LEU A 19 8.04 13.23 -2.03
C LEU A 19 7.89 12.07 -1.04
N PHE A 20 8.92 11.79 -0.25
CA PHE A 20 8.90 10.81 0.83
C PHE A 20 7.78 11.09 1.85
N PHE A 21 7.70 12.31 2.40
CA PHE A 21 6.67 12.63 3.40
C PHE A 21 5.28 12.68 2.79
N THR A 22 5.16 13.14 1.55
CA THR A 22 3.90 13.15 0.81
C THR A 22 3.39 11.72 0.61
N GLU A 23 4.25 10.81 0.15
CA GLU A 23 3.95 9.38 -0.01
C GLU A 23 3.65 8.73 1.34
N MET A 24 4.45 8.98 2.38
CA MET A 24 4.25 8.39 3.71
C MET A 24 2.86 8.69 4.27
N TRP A 25 2.37 9.94 4.13
CA TRP A 25 1.04 10.34 4.58
C TRP A 25 -0.09 9.74 3.75
N GLU A 26 0.10 9.61 2.45
CA GLU A 26 -0.87 8.95 1.58
C GLU A 26 -0.94 7.45 1.88
N ARG A 27 0.21 6.79 2.09
CA ARG A 27 0.30 5.40 2.53
C ARG A 27 -0.30 5.22 3.92
N PHE A 28 -0.12 6.19 4.82
CA PHE A 28 -0.79 6.20 6.11
C PHE A 28 -2.32 6.19 5.93
N SER A 29 -2.84 7.10 5.10
CA SER A 29 -4.27 7.15 4.80
C SER A 29 -4.79 5.84 4.22
N TYR A 30 -4.10 5.29 3.22
CA TYR A 30 -4.49 4.07 2.54
C TYR A 30 -4.46 2.84 3.46
N TYR A 31 -3.32 2.55 4.11
CA TYR A 31 -3.17 1.34 4.91
C TYR A 31 -3.98 1.37 6.20
N GLY A 32 -4.18 2.56 6.79
CA GLY A 32 -5.03 2.70 7.95
C GLY A 32 -6.50 2.44 7.65
N MET A 33 -7.04 3.08 6.59
CA MET A 33 -8.39 2.80 6.10
C MET A 33 -8.54 1.32 5.73
N ARG A 34 -7.58 0.77 4.98
CA ARG A 34 -7.58 -0.62 4.54
C ARG A 34 -7.58 -1.61 5.72
N GLY A 35 -6.85 -1.30 6.79
CA GLY A 35 -6.73 -2.16 7.97
C GLY A 35 -8.03 -2.31 8.77
N ILE A 36 -8.94 -1.34 8.67
CA ILE A 36 -10.27 -1.41 9.30
C ILE A 36 -11.40 -1.70 8.31
N LEU A 37 -11.13 -1.65 6.99
CA LEU A 37 -12.18 -1.70 5.96
C LEU A 37 -13.02 -2.97 6.07
N VAL A 38 -12.42 -4.16 6.04
CA VAL A 38 -13.19 -5.41 6.06
C VAL A 38 -13.95 -5.61 7.38
N LEU A 39 -13.43 -5.07 8.49
CA LEU A 39 -14.08 -5.09 9.80
C LEU A 39 -15.31 -4.18 9.78
N TYR A 40 -15.16 -2.95 9.29
CA TYR A 40 -16.25 -2.00 9.07
C TYR A 40 -17.35 -2.57 8.16
N LEU A 41 -16.98 -3.28 7.09
CA LEU A 41 -17.96 -3.90 6.20
C LEU A 41 -18.81 -4.95 6.94
N THR A 42 -18.19 -5.78 7.77
CA THR A 42 -18.82 -6.99 8.33
C THR A 42 -19.46 -6.82 9.70
N LYS A 43 -18.95 -5.90 10.53
CA LYS A 43 -19.55 -5.58 11.84
C LYS A 43 -20.97 -5.05 11.68
N SER A 44 -21.85 -5.35 12.64
CA SER A 44 -23.25 -4.94 12.57
C SER A 44 -23.43 -3.41 12.62
N LEU A 45 -24.62 -2.92 12.24
CA LEU A 45 -24.94 -1.49 12.33
C LEU A 45 -24.83 -0.97 13.76
N ILE A 46 -25.20 -1.77 14.76
CA ILE A 46 -25.11 -1.43 16.19
C ILE A 46 -23.65 -1.36 16.64
N GLU A 47 -22.81 -2.26 16.13
CA GLU A 47 -21.36 -2.23 16.33
C GLU A 47 -20.65 -1.11 15.55
N GLY A 48 -21.36 -0.33 14.74
CA GLY A 48 -20.79 0.77 13.95
C GLY A 48 -20.25 0.37 12.57
N GLY A 49 -20.52 -0.85 12.11
CA GLY A 49 -20.23 -1.32 10.75
C GLY A 49 -21.42 -1.23 9.80
N LEU A 50 -21.39 -2.00 8.71
CA LEU A 50 -22.44 -2.05 7.66
C LEU A 50 -23.28 -3.34 7.64
N GLY A 51 -22.92 -4.34 8.46
CA GLY A 51 -23.64 -5.62 8.56
C GLY A 51 -23.62 -6.44 7.27
N MET A 52 -22.57 -6.33 6.47
CA MET A 52 -22.43 -7.04 5.19
C MET A 52 -22.07 -8.52 5.40
N ASP A 53 -22.59 -9.39 4.54
CA ASP A 53 -22.12 -10.78 4.43
C ASP A 53 -20.58 -10.84 4.28
N PRO A 54 -19.87 -11.63 5.11
CA PRO A 54 -18.41 -11.72 5.04
C PRO A 54 -17.87 -12.15 3.67
N GLY A 55 -18.58 -13.03 2.96
CA GLY A 55 -18.21 -13.46 1.62
C GLY A 55 -18.30 -12.30 0.60
N TRP A 56 -19.35 -11.48 0.67
CA TRP A 56 -19.45 -10.29 -0.16
C TRP A 56 -18.45 -9.21 0.24
N ALA A 57 -18.23 -8.98 1.54
CA ALA A 57 -17.28 -7.99 2.04
C ALA A 57 -15.85 -8.25 1.57
N THR A 58 -15.40 -9.51 1.63
CA THR A 58 -14.08 -9.92 1.13
C THR A 58 -13.95 -9.77 -0.38
N ARG A 59 -15.02 -10.00 -1.15
CA ARG A 59 -15.05 -9.70 -2.60
C ARG A 59 -14.97 -8.20 -2.89
N VAL A 60 -15.72 -7.37 -2.19
CA VAL A 60 -15.66 -5.90 -2.32
C VAL A 60 -14.24 -5.40 -2.03
N TYR A 61 -13.63 -5.90 -0.95
CA TYR A 61 -12.23 -5.61 -0.60
C TYR A 61 -11.26 -6.03 -1.71
N GLY A 62 -11.44 -7.23 -2.29
CA GLY A 62 -10.64 -7.74 -3.40
C GLY A 62 -10.77 -6.90 -4.67
N TYR A 63 -12.00 -6.55 -5.08
CA TYR A 63 -12.24 -5.68 -6.25
C TYR A 63 -11.65 -4.29 -6.05
N PHE A 64 -11.83 -3.70 -4.87
CA PHE A 64 -11.22 -2.42 -4.52
C PHE A 64 -9.69 -2.48 -4.64
N THR A 65 -9.06 -3.49 -4.02
CA THR A 65 -7.60 -3.67 -4.05
C THR A 65 -7.12 -3.88 -5.48
N GLY A 66 -7.77 -4.74 -6.26
CA GLY A 66 -7.43 -4.99 -7.66
C GLY A 66 -7.49 -3.73 -8.52
N LEU A 67 -8.56 -2.94 -8.40
CA LEU A 67 -8.70 -1.68 -9.14
C LEU A 67 -7.64 -0.64 -8.73
N VAL A 68 -7.23 -0.60 -7.46
CA VAL A 68 -6.12 0.24 -6.98
C VAL A 68 -4.77 -0.13 -7.63
N TYR A 69 -4.59 -1.36 -8.10
CA TYR A 69 -3.42 -1.76 -8.91
C TYR A 69 -3.60 -1.49 -10.41
N CYS A 70 -4.83 -1.46 -10.92
CA CYS A 70 -5.10 -1.25 -12.35
C CYS A 70 -5.17 0.23 -12.74
N THR A 71 -5.84 1.09 -11.96
CA THR A 71 -6.04 2.52 -12.32
C THR A 71 -4.75 3.35 -12.45
N PRO A 72 -3.62 3.04 -11.79
CA PRO A 72 -2.35 3.72 -12.04
C PRO A 72 -1.91 3.75 -13.51
N LEU A 73 -2.23 2.72 -14.30
CA LEU A 73 -1.89 2.70 -15.73
C LEU A 73 -2.57 3.85 -16.49
N ILE A 74 -3.83 4.12 -16.15
CA ILE A 74 -4.63 5.19 -16.77
C ILE A 74 -4.17 6.56 -16.27
N GLY A 75 -3.97 6.72 -14.96
CA GLY A 75 -3.58 8.01 -14.38
C GLY A 75 -2.16 8.42 -14.72
N GLY A 76 -1.23 7.48 -14.89
CA GLY A 76 0.12 7.75 -15.42
C GLY A 76 0.06 8.26 -16.86
N TRP A 77 -0.66 7.54 -17.73
CA TRP A 77 -0.85 7.93 -19.13
C TRP A 77 -1.48 9.33 -19.29
N LEU A 78 -2.51 9.64 -18.48
CA LEU A 78 -3.15 10.96 -18.49
C LEU A 78 -2.18 12.07 -18.05
N ALA A 79 -1.36 11.81 -17.04
CA ALA A 79 -0.39 12.77 -16.55
C ALA A 79 0.71 13.04 -17.56
N ASP A 80 1.24 11.99 -18.18
CA ASP A 80 2.31 12.12 -19.17
C ASP A 80 1.86 12.88 -20.41
N ARG A 81 0.60 12.71 -20.83
CA ARG A 81 0.08 13.30 -22.07
C ARG A 81 -0.60 14.66 -21.90
N TYR A 82 -1.33 14.89 -20.81
CA TYR A 82 -2.22 16.05 -20.69
C TYR A 82 -1.97 16.92 -19.47
N LEU A 83 -1.74 16.34 -18.29
CA LEU A 83 -1.80 17.09 -17.04
C LEU A 83 -0.44 17.58 -16.52
N GLY A 84 0.60 16.76 -16.68
CA GLY A 84 1.83 16.84 -15.87
C GLY A 84 1.65 16.19 -14.48
N GLN A 85 2.73 15.62 -13.96
CA GLN A 85 2.70 14.79 -12.74
C GLN A 85 2.24 15.57 -11.50
N ARG A 86 2.60 16.85 -11.35
CA ARG A 86 2.17 17.64 -10.17
C ARG A 86 0.66 17.81 -10.08
N LYS A 87 0.03 18.17 -11.21
CA LYS A 87 -1.42 18.34 -11.26
C LYS A 87 -2.12 17.01 -11.01
N ALA A 88 -1.61 15.92 -11.59
CA ALA A 88 -2.15 14.59 -11.35
C ALA A 88 -2.06 14.20 -9.87
N ILE A 89 -0.91 14.41 -9.20
CA ILE A 89 -0.76 14.16 -7.76
C ILE A 89 -1.76 14.97 -6.94
N THR A 90 -1.89 16.27 -7.20
CA THR A 90 -2.84 17.14 -6.50
C THR A 90 -4.30 16.70 -6.68
N ILE A 91 -4.71 16.37 -7.92
CA ILE A 91 -6.05 15.84 -8.20
C ILE A 91 -6.26 14.50 -7.49
N GLY A 92 -5.29 13.61 -7.60
CA GLY A 92 -5.36 12.27 -7.01
C GLY A 92 -5.53 12.33 -5.49
N ALA A 93 -4.67 13.10 -4.82
CA ALA A 93 -4.70 13.34 -3.40
C ALA A 93 -6.01 13.97 -2.90
N ALA A 94 -6.49 15.03 -3.58
CA ALA A 94 -7.76 15.66 -3.23
C ALA A 94 -8.93 14.68 -3.38
N THR A 95 -8.93 13.86 -4.45
CA THR A 95 -9.97 12.85 -4.70
C THR A 95 -9.93 11.75 -3.64
N MET A 96 -8.75 11.28 -3.24
CA MET A 96 -8.62 10.29 -2.14
C MET A 96 -9.09 10.87 -0.81
N MET A 97 -8.75 12.13 -0.50
CA MET A 97 -9.21 12.80 0.70
C MET A 97 -10.75 12.89 0.74
N LEU A 98 -11.39 13.25 -0.37
CA LEU A 98 -12.86 13.22 -0.49
C LEU A 98 -13.43 11.81 -0.32
N GLY A 99 -12.75 10.78 -0.83
CA GLY A 99 -13.12 9.39 -0.62
C GLY A 99 -13.13 9.01 0.86
N GLN A 100 -12.09 9.38 1.60
CA GLN A 100 -12.02 9.16 3.05
C GLN A 100 -13.10 9.93 3.81
N ILE A 101 -13.37 11.18 3.44
CA ILE A 101 -14.44 11.99 4.03
C ILE A 101 -15.81 11.35 3.75
N MET A 102 -16.02 10.77 2.57
CA MET A 102 -17.26 10.07 2.24
C MET A 102 -17.48 8.87 3.16
N LEU A 103 -16.43 8.06 3.38
CA LEU A 103 -16.47 6.92 4.31
C LEU A 103 -16.73 7.36 5.77
N PHE A 104 -16.22 8.52 6.17
CA PHE A 104 -16.49 9.10 7.48
C PHE A 104 -17.93 9.61 7.63
N ALA A 105 -18.41 10.40 6.65
CA ALA A 105 -19.63 11.18 6.77
C ALA A 105 -20.91 10.40 6.44
N VAL A 106 -20.81 9.39 5.57
CA VAL A 106 -21.98 8.69 5.03
C VAL A 106 -21.87 7.19 5.31
N ASN A 107 -22.29 6.77 6.51
CA ASN A 107 -22.28 5.37 6.94
C ASN A 107 -23.41 4.54 6.30
N THR A 108 -23.35 4.38 4.97
CA THR A 108 -24.29 3.57 4.18
C THR A 108 -23.52 2.87 3.06
N GLN A 109 -24.14 1.88 2.40
CA GLN A 109 -23.53 1.24 1.24
C GLN A 109 -23.27 2.23 0.08
N VAL A 110 -24.12 3.25 -0.09
CA VAL A 110 -23.90 4.31 -1.10
C VAL A 110 -22.64 5.11 -0.75
N GLY A 111 -22.47 5.46 0.53
CA GLY A 111 -21.26 6.14 1.00
C GLY A 111 -20.01 5.30 0.84
N LEU A 112 -20.10 4.01 1.16
CA LEU A 112 -19.04 3.03 0.93
C LEU A 112 -18.60 3.01 -0.55
N TYR A 113 -19.51 2.69 -1.48
CA TYR A 113 -19.14 2.50 -2.88
C TYR A 113 -18.64 3.80 -3.53
N SER A 114 -19.25 4.94 -3.18
CA SER A 114 -18.79 6.26 -3.64
C SER A 114 -17.41 6.59 -3.09
N GLY A 115 -17.16 6.32 -1.80
CA GLY A 115 -15.87 6.52 -1.15
C GLY A 115 -14.77 5.65 -1.75
N LEU A 116 -15.03 4.36 -1.95
CA LEU A 116 -14.09 3.43 -2.58
C LEU A 116 -13.79 3.82 -4.03
N LEU A 117 -14.79 4.26 -4.80
CA LEU A 117 -14.59 4.74 -6.17
C LEU A 117 -13.67 5.96 -6.20
N LEU A 118 -13.89 6.94 -5.33
CA LEU A 118 -13.02 8.12 -5.21
C LEU A 118 -11.58 7.73 -4.84
N LEU A 119 -11.42 6.78 -3.92
CA LEU A 119 -10.10 6.25 -3.54
C LEU A 119 -9.40 5.55 -4.72
N ILE A 120 -10.11 4.72 -5.48
CA ILE A 120 -9.60 4.03 -6.68
C ILE A 120 -9.11 5.03 -7.73
N LEU A 121 -9.93 6.04 -8.05
CA LEU A 121 -9.62 7.05 -9.05
C LEU A 121 -8.46 7.94 -8.58
N GLY A 122 -8.52 8.39 -7.33
CA GLY A 122 -7.50 9.26 -6.75
C GLY A 122 -6.12 8.59 -6.66
N ASN A 123 -6.08 7.32 -6.23
CA ASN A 123 -4.87 6.51 -6.23
C ASN A 123 -4.28 6.35 -7.65
N GLY A 124 -5.16 6.17 -8.65
CA GLY A 124 -4.75 6.07 -10.05
C GLY A 124 -3.96 7.28 -10.53
N PHE A 125 -4.37 8.49 -10.13
CA PHE A 125 -3.62 9.71 -10.43
C PHE A 125 -2.41 9.95 -9.53
N PHE A 126 -2.43 9.52 -8.27
CA PHE A 126 -1.37 9.82 -7.32
C PHE A 126 -0.15 8.91 -7.51
N LYS A 127 -0.35 7.59 -7.37
CA LYS A 127 0.72 6.58 -7.28
C LYS A 127 1.74 6.58 -8.42
N PRO A 128 1.33 6.46 -9.70
CA PRO A 128 2.30 6.35 -10.78
C PRO A 128 3.11 7.65 -10.93
N ASN A 129 2.49 8.78 -10.61
CA ASN A 129 3.05 10.10 -10.85
C ASN A 129 4.04 10.53 -9.78
N ILE A 130 3.78 10.24 -8.50
CA ILE A 130 4.72 10.56 -7.43
C ILE A 130 6.01 9.73 -7.52
N SER A 131 5.92 8.44 -7.85
CA SER A 131 7.09 7.57 -8.06
C SER A 131 7.93 8.05 -9.26
N THR A 132 7.27 8.43 -10.36
CA THR A 132 7.93 8.99 -11.54
C THR A 132 8.68 10.28 -11.20
N MET A 133 8.12 11.14 -10.34
CA MET A 133 8.79 12.37 -9.89
C MET A 133 10.06 12.11 -9.09
N VAL A 134 10.16 11.01 -8.34
CA VAL A 134 11.42 10.61 -7.66
C VAL A 134 12.51 10.36 -8.69
N GLY A 135 12.19 9.66 -9.78
CA GLY A 135 13.13 9.40 -10.86
C GLY A 135 13.66 10.69 -11.50
N HIS A 136 12.79 11.68 -11.73
CA HIS A 136 13.16 12.97 -12.33
C HIS A 136 14.02 13.88 -11.45
N LEU A 137 14.23 13.55 -10.18
CA LEU A 137 15.19 14.27 -9.32
C LEU A 137 16.64 14.01 -9.72
N TYR A 138 16.88 12.97 -10.52
CA TYR A 138 18.20 12.44 -10.84
C TYR A 138 18.40 12.39 -12.35
N GLY A 139 19.64 12.59 -12.81
CA GLY A 139 20.01 12.30 -14.20
C GLY A 139 20.05 10.79 -14.45
N GLU A 140 20.01 10.38 -15.73
CA GLU A 140 19.95 8.95 -16.12
C GLU A 140 21.07 8.09 -15.53
N LYS A 141 22.28 8.66 -15.39
CA LYS A 141 23.48 7.97 -14.90
C LYS A 141 23.85 8.32 -13.45
N ASP A 142 22.94 8.95 -12.70
CA ASP A 142 23.23 9.32 -11.31
C ASP A 142 23.18 8.07 -10.40
N PRO A 143 24.30 7.69 -9.76
CA PRO A 143 24.35 6.47 -8.92
C PRO A 143 23.50 6.56 -7.65
N ARG A 144 23.02 7.76 -7.29
CA ARG A 144 22.16 7.96 -6.11
C ARG A 144 20.69 7.61 -6.37
N ARG A 145 20.32 7.36 -7.64
CA ARG A 145 18.93 7.09 -8.02
C ARG A 145 18.37 5.86 -7.32
N ASP A 146 19.13 4.76 -7.27
CA ASP A 146 18.67 3.52 -6.65
C ASP A 146 18.49 3.67 -5.15
N SER A 147 19.46 4.29 -4.45
CA SER A 147 19.33 4.57 -3.01
C SER A 147 18.20 5.55 -2.69
N ALA A 148 17.86 6.45 -3.63
CA ALA A 148 16.72 7.35 -3.48
C ALA A 148 15.38 6.59 -3.47
N PHE A 149 15.23 5.59 -4.35
CA PHE A 149 14.06 4.72 -4.32
C PHE A 149 13.99 3.91 -3.03
N THR A 150 15.11 3.44 -2.49
CA THR A 150 15.15 2.79 -1.17
C THR A 150 14.65 3.71 -0.06
N ILE A 151 15.11 4.97 -0.02
CA ILE A 151 14.62 5.97 0.95
C ILE A 151 13.13 6.22 0.75
N PHE A 152 12.69 6.43 -0.49
CA PHE A 152 11.28 6.65 -0.82
C PHE A 152 10.38 5.49 -0.36
N TYR A 153 10.79 4.24 -0.62
CA TYR A 153 10.07 3.04 -0.17
C TYR A 153 10.07 2.86 1.35
N MET A 154 11.06 3.41 2.06
CA MET A 154 11.02 3.44 3.51
C MET A 154 9.84 4.29 4.03
N GLY A 155 9.50 5.38 3.33
CA GLY A 155 8.32 6.20 3.64
C GLY A 155 7.02 5.40 3.50
N ILE A 156 6.93 4.55 2.48
CA ILE A 156 5.79 3.64 2.30
C ILE A 156 5.62 2.71 3.50
N ASN A 157 6.71 2.07 3.93
CA ASN A 157 6.68 1.13 5.04
C ASN A 157 6.39 1.83 6.38
N LEU A 158 6.90 3.05 6.61
CA LEU A 158 6.58 3.81 7.81
C LEU A 158 5.10 4.20 7.86
N GLY A 159 4.53 4.66 6.75
CA GLY A 159 3.08 4.92 6.65
C GLY A 159 2.25 3.66 6.93
N ALA A 160 2.64 2.53 6.33
CA ALA A 160 1.99 1.23 6.54
C ALA A 160 2.13 0.69 7.97
N LEU A 161 3.26 0.96 8.63
CA LEU A 161 3.52 0.55 10.01
C LEU A 161 2.64 1.32 10.99
N PHE A 162 2.66 2.65 10.91
CA PHE A 162 1.99 3.49 11.92
C PHE A 162 0.49 3.62 11.70
N ALA A 163 0.00 3.50 10.47
CA ALA A 163 -1.41 3.76 10.20
C ALA A 163 -2.37 2.79 10.89
N PRO A 164 -2.20 1.45 10.79
CA PRO A 164 -3.10 0.53 11.48
C PRO A 164 -2.99 0.66 13.00
N LEU A 165 -1.82 1.03 13.54
CA LEU A 165 -1.64 1.28 14.97
C LEU A 165 -2.49 2.48 15.43
N VAL A 166 -2.34 3.62 14.76
CA VAL A 166 -3.05 4.85 15.10
C VAL A 166 -4.55 4.72 14.83
N ILE A 167 -4.94 4.24 13.65
CA ILE A 167 -6.35 4.13 13.28
C ILE A 167 -7.06 3.03 14.07
N GLY A 168 -6.38 1.91 14.36
CA GLY A 168 -6.91 0.89 15.27
C GLY A 168 -7.15 1.42 16.68
N LEU A 169 -6.24 2.24 17.22
CA LEU A 169 -6.48 2.91 18.52
C LEU A 169 -7.67 3.87 18.46
N ILE A 170 -7.83 4.59 17.36
CA ILE A 170 -8.95 5.51 17.17
C ILE A 170 -10.28 4.76 17.11
N SER A 171 -10.35 3.65 16.35
CA SER A 171 -11.59 2.89 16.16
C SER A 171 -11.95 1.99 17.33
N ASP A 172 -10.98 1.35 17.98
CA ASP A 172 -11.24 0.29 18.95
C ASP A 172 -11.05 0.77 20.41
N ASN A 173 -10.50 1.97 20.61
CA ASN A 173 -10.26 2.53 21.95
C ASN A 173 -10.81 3.95 22.11
N ILE A 174 -10.26 4.95 21.41
CA ILE A 174 -10.53 6.38 21.69
C ILE A 174 -11.98 6.75 21.40
N PHE A 175 -12.55 6.25 20.30
CA PHE A 175 -13.93 6.52 19.90
C PHE A 175 -14.83 5.28 19.96
N ALA A 176 -14.37 4.21 20.61
CA ALA A 176 -15.19 3.04 20.87
C ALA A 176 -16.10 3.30 22.09
N ILE A 177 -17.33 2.79 22.04
CA ILE A 177 -18.23 2.74 23.19
C ILE A 177 -18.10 1.36 23.80
N LYS A 178 -17.78 1.32 25.09
CA LYS A 178 -17.58 0.09 25.85
C LYS A 178 -18.66 -0.09 26.92
N ASP A 179 -18.96 -1.33 27.26
CA ASP A 179 -19.84 -1.64 28.38
C ASP A 179 -19.10 -1.59 29.73
N SER A 180 -19.79 -2.00 30.80
CA SER A 180 -19.24 -2.05 32.16
C SER A 180 -18.16 -3.11 32.37
N THR A 181 -18.06 -4.12 31.49
CA THR A 181 -17.01 -5.16 31.54
C THR A 181 -15.78 -4.75 30.74
N GLY A 182 -15.88 -3.67 29.94
CA GLY A 182 -14.79 -3.14 29.12
C GLY A 182 -14.83 -3.66 27.68
N ASP A 183 -15.85 -4.43 27.32
CA ASP A 183 -16.06 -4.96 25.99
C ASP A 183 -16.63 -3.90 25.05
N ILE A 184 -16.22 -3.93 23.78
CA ILE A 184 -16.63 -2.93 22.80
C ILE A 184 -18.04 -3.25 22.30
N ILE A 185 -18.99 -2.33 22.56
CA ILE A 185 -20.34 -2.39 22.02
C ILE A 185 -20.39 -1.77 20.62
N THR A 186 -19.73 -0.62 20.43
CA THR A 186 -19.72 0.12 19.16
C THR A 186 -18.31 0.61 18.85
N TYR A 187 -17.81 0.26 17.66
CA TYR A 187 -16.52 0.71 17.16
C TYR A 187 -16.61 2.10 16.53
N GLY A 188 -15.54 2.87 16.67
CA GLY A 188 -15.36 4.21 16.12
C GLY A 188 -14.86 4.24 14.67
N TYR A 189 -15.19 3.26 13.81
CA TYR A 189 -14.61 3.13 12.45
C TYR A 189 -14.66 4.41 11.63
N LYS A 190 -15.77 5.16 11.69
CA LYS A 190 -15.90 6.45 11.01
C LYS A 190 -14.75 7.41 11.36
N TYR A 191 -14.34 7.47 12.61
CA TYR A 191 -13.24 8.34 13.05
C TYR A 191 -11.88 7.83 12.58
N GLY A 192 -11.74 6.52 12.35
CA GLY A 192 -10.60 5.94 11.63
C GLY A 192 -10.50 6.47 10.20
N PHE A 193 -11.63 6.53 9.47
CA PHE A 193 -11.66 7.13 8.13
C PHE A 193 -11.39 8.64 8.16
N LEU A 194 -11.87 9.36 9.18
CA LEU A 194 -11.52 10.77 9.39
C LEU A 194 -10.01 10.97 9.62
N ALA A 195 -9.39 10.13 10.45
CA ALA A 195 -7.95 10.18 10.68
C ALA A 195 -7.16 9.90 9.39
N ALA A 196 -7.63 8.96 8.56
CA ALA A 196 -7.07 8.73 7.24
C ALA A 196 -7.24 9.95 6.30
N ALA A 197 -8.38 10.65 6.36
CA ALA A 197 -8.61 11.88 5.60
C ALA A 197 -7.66 13.01 6.05
N ILE A 198 -7.46 13.17 7.36
CA ILE A 198 -6.54 14.15 7.94
C ILE A 198 -5.09 13.84 7.51
N GLY A 199 -4.67 12.58 7.54
CA GLY A 199 -3.35 12.18 7.04
C GLY A 199 -3.16 12.55 5.57
N MET A 200 -4.15 12.24 4.72
CA MET A 200 -4.14 12.61 3.31
C MET A 200 -4.05 14.14 3.11
N PHE A 201 -4.80 14.91 3.90
CA PHE A 201 -4.76 16.37 3.88
C PHE A 201 -3.35 16.91 4.21
N PHE A 202 -2.68 16.37 5.24
CA PHE A 202 -1.33 16.80 5.60
C PHE A 202 -0.32 16.51 4.50
N GLY A 203 -0.35 15.30 3.91
CA GLY A 203 0.50 14.96 2.76
C GLY A 203 0.28 15.91 1.58
N GLN A 204 -0.99 16.20 1.27
CA GLN A 204 -1.36 17.09 0.18
C GLN A 204 -0.96 18.55 0.44
N MET A 205 -1.15 19.04 1.67
CA MET A 205 -0.75 20.38 2.10
C MET A 205 0.77 20.55 1.97
N LEU A 206 1.56 19.59 2.46
CA LEU A 206 3.02 19.58 2.32
C LEU A 206 3.44 19.64 0.85
N PHE A 207 2.86 18.79 0.00
CA PHE A 207 3.18 18.77 -1.43
C PHE A 207 2.87 20.10 -2.12
N ASN A 208 1.66 20.63 -1.93
CA ASN A 208 1.24 21.86 -2.60
C ASN A 208 2.06 23.09 -2.15
N THR A 209 2.39 23.18 -0.86
CA THR A 209 3.12 24.34 -0.31
C THR A 209 4.61 24.30 -0.64
N LEU A 210 5.23 23.12 -0.67
CA LEU A 210 6.68 22.97 -0.79
C LEU A 210 7.16 22.54 -2.18
N SER A 211 6.27 22.07 -3.06
CA SER A 211 6.64 21.58 -4.40
C SER A 211 7.35 22.62 -5.26
N ASN A 212 6.88 23.87 -5.27
CA ASN A 212 7.54 24.94 -6.03
C ASN A 212 8.96 25.20 -5.51
N ARG A 213 9.18 25.11 -4.19
CA ARG A 213 10.48 25.35 -3.57
C ARG A 213 11.47 24.21 -3.79
N TYR A 214 11.04 22.96 -3.67
CA TYR A 214 11.95 21.80 -3.66
C TYR A 214 11.99 20.99 -4.95
N LEU A 215 11.02 21.17 -5.85
CA LEU A 215 10.92 20.41 -7.10
C LEU A 215 11.09 21.30 -8.35
N GLY A 216 11.14 22.64 -8.20
CA GLY A 216 11.41 23.57 -9.30
C GLY A 216 10.38 23.47 -10.43
N GLU A 217 10.81 23.08 -11.64
CA GLU A 217 9.94 22.85 -12.80
C GLU A 217 9.50 21.38 -12.99
N ILE A 218 10.07 20.45 -12.22
CA ILE A 218 9.83 19.00 -12.37
C ILE A 218 8.34 18.69 -12.21
N GLY A 219 7.74 18.06 -13.21
CA GLY A 219 6.34 17.61 -13.19
C GLY A 219 5.28 18.70 -13.39
N LYS A 220 5.66 19.96 -13.68
CA LYS A 220 4.68 21.03 -13.96
C LYS A 220 4.02 20.89 -15.34
N LYS A 221 4.73 20.31 -16.30
CA LYS A 221 4.27 20.13 -17.68
C LYS A 221 4.25 18.64 -18.04
N PRO A 222 3.34 18.20 -18.91
CA PRO A 222 3.35 16.83 -19.44
C PRO A 222 4.66 16.58 -20.20
N LEU A 223 5.25 15.40 -20.02
CA LEU A 223 6.46 14.97 -20.72
C LEU A 223 6.15 14.66 -22.20
N GLY A 224 4.93 14.18 -22.47
CA GLY A 224 4.40 13.87 -23.78
C GLY A 224 3.87 15.09 -24.54
N GLY A 225 4.63 16.20 -24.58
CA GLY A 225 4.33 17.28 -25.52
C GLY A 225 4.32 16.73 -26.97
N LYS A 226 3.55 17.38 -27.88
CA LYS A 226 3.35 16.98 -29.29
C LYS A 226 4.59 16.40 -30.01
N LYS A 227 5.80 16.82 -29.63
CA LYS A 227 7.11 16.34 -30.13
C LYS A 227 7.44 14.88 -29.80
N VAL A 228 7.14 14.38 -28.59
CA VAL A 228 7.48 12.98 -28.21
C VAL A 228 6.53 11.99 -28.90
N LEU A 229 5.26 12.36 -29.03
CA LEU A 229 4.26 11.56 -29.74
C LEU A 229 4.58 11.49 -31.25
N SER A 230 5.02 12.59 -31.88
CA SER A 230 5.45 12.57 -33.29
C SER A 230 6.70 11.71 -33.51
N THR A 231 7.61 11.65 -32.55
CA THR A 231 8.81 10.79 -32.64
C THR A 231 8.46 9.32 -32.44
N ALA A 232 7.63 8.99 -31.44
CA ALA A 232 7.18 7.62 -31.20
C ALA A 232 6.29 7.07 -32.33
N ILE A 233 5.45 7.91 -32.95
CA ILE A 233 4.66 7.54 -34.14
C ILE A 233 5.59 7.36 -35.36
N ASN A 234 6.60 8.21 -35.54
CA ASN A 234 7.59 8.02 -36.63
C ASN A 234 8.44 6.76 -36.44
N GLU A 235 8.79 6.39 -35.20
CA GLU A 235 9.47 5.13 -34.88
C GLU A 235 8.57 3.91 -35.09
N GLN A 236 7.26 3.99 -34.79
CA GLN A 236 6.30 2.93 -35.17
C GLN A 236 6.10 2.82 -36.68
N THR A 237 6.26 3.91 -37.43
CA THR A 237 6.23 3.90 -38.91
C THR A 237 7.51 3.29 -39.50
N GLN A 238 8.61 3.21 -38.73
CA GLN A 238 9.80 2.45 -39.10
C GLN A 238 9.62 0.97 -38.72
N GLY A 239 8.88 0.26 -39.58
CA GLY A 239 8.81 -1.21 -39.72
C GLY A 239 8.95 -2.03 -38.45
N GLU A 240 7.84 -2.67 -38.01
CA GLU A 240 7.79 -3.66 -36.94
C GLU A 240 9.03 -4.57 -36.91
N GLN A 241 10.01 -4.23 -36.06
CA GLN A 241 11.14 -5.11 -35.81
C GLN A 241 10.58 -6.33 -35.09
N LYS A 242 10.47 -7.45 -35.82
CA LYS A 242 10.03 -8.72 -35.25
C LYS A 242 10.97 -9.09 -34.11
N LEU A 243 10.41 -9.36 -32.94
CA LEU A 243 11.15 -9.79 -31.75
C LEU A 243 12.11 -10.93 -32.09
N THR A 244 13.35 -10.81 -31.63
CA THR A 244 14.38 -11.84 -31.74
C THR A 244 13.95 -13.10 -30.97
N LYS A 245 14.56 -14.25 -31.31
CA LYS A 245 14.31 -15.51 -30.59
C LYS A 245 14.60 -15.37 -29.09
N VAL A 246 15.69 -14.69 -28.74
CA VAL A 246 16.09 -14.43 -27.35
C VAL A 246 15.06 -13.56 -26.62
N GLU A 247 14.52 -12.53 -27.27
CA GLU A 247 13.46 -11.71 -26.67
C GLU A 247 12.17 -12.50 -26.45
N LYS A 248 11.78 -13.35 -27.40
CA LYS A 248 10.63 -14.25 -27.25
C LYS A 248 10.82 -15.21 -26.07
N GLU A 249 12.01 -15.80 -25.94
CA GLU A 249 12.35 -16.67 -24.80
C GLU A 249 12.28 -15.91 -23.46
N ARG A 250 12.82 -14.68 -23.40
CA ARG A 250 12.72 -13.84 -22.20
C ARG A 250 11.28 -13.48 -21.85
N ILE A 251 10.45 -13.15 -22.85
CA ILE A 251 9.02 -12.89 -22.66
C ILE A 251 8.32 -14.14 -22.12
N SER A 252 8.58 -15.33 -22.66
CA SER A 252 8.04 -16.59 -22.14
C SER A 252 8.43 -16.82 -20.68
N VAL A 253 9.68 -16.56 -20.30
CA VAL A 253 10.12 -16.65 -18.90
C VAL A 253 9.39 -15.64 -18.00
N ILE A 254 9.15 -14.42 -18.48
CA ILE A 254 8.35 -13.42 -17.74
C ILE A 254 6.92 -13.93 -17.53
N PHE A 255 6.28 -14.56 -18.52
CA PHE A 255 4.95 -15.16 -18.36
C PHE A 255 4.93 -16.29 -17.33
N ILE A 256 5.98 -17.12 -17.28
CA ILE A 256 6.11 -18.16 -16.26
C ILE A 256 6.22 -17.51 -14.87
N PHE A 257 7.08 -16.50 -14.71
CA PHE A 257 7.23 -15.79 -13.43
C PHE A 257 5.94 -15.09 -13.01
N PHE A 258 5.22 -14.50 -13.97
CA PHE A 258 3.93 -13.86 -13.73
C PHE A 258 2.91 -14.84 -13.14
N LEU A 259 2.84 -16.08 -13.66
CA LEU A 259 1.96 -17.11 -13.11
C LEU A 259 2.24 -17.40 -11.63
N PHE A 260 3.52 -17.57 -11.26
CA PHE A 260 3.90 -17.79 -9.85
C PHE A 260 3.62 -16.57 -8.98
N THR A 261 3.85 -15.37 -9.51
CA THR A 261 3.54 -14.11 -8.82
C THR A 261 2.05 -13.99 -8.50
N ILE A 262 1.14 -14.44 -9.38
CA ILE A 262 -0.30 -14.44 -9.11
C ILE A 262 -0.62 -15.24 -7.84
N PHE A 263 -0.12 -16.48 -7.73
CA PHE A 263 -0.40 -17.32 -6.56
C PHE A 263 0.18 -16.75 -5.27
N PHE A 264 1.39 -16.19 -5.34
CA PHE A 264 1.99 -15.51 -4.19
C PHE A 264 1.10 -14.37 -3.69
N TRP A 265 0.69 -13.46 -4.58
CA TRP A 265 -0.14 -12.33 -4.19
C TRP A 265 -1.57 -12.75 -3.80
N ALA A 266 -2.13 -13.79 -4.42
CA ALA A 266 -3.43 -14.33 -4.03
C ALA A 266 -3.44 -14.85 -2.59
N GLY A 267 -2.34 -15.46 -2.12
CA GLY A 267 -2.18 -15.83 -0.71
C GLY A 267 -1.88 -14.61 0.18
N PHE A 268 -0.93 -13.77 -0.24
CA PHE A 268 -0.48 -12.62 0.54
C PHE A 268 -1.60 -11.60 0.80
N GLU A 269 -2.41 -11.28 -0.20
CA GLU A 269 -3.46 -10.26 -0.10
C GLU A 269 -4.64 -10.68 0.78
N GLN A 270 -4.71 -11.95 1.21
CA GLN A 270 -5.68 -12.41 2.21
C GLN A 270 -5.40 -11.85 3.61
N ALA A 271 -4.18 -11.35 3.85
CA ALA A 271 -3.80 -10.73 5.12
C ALA A 271 -4.78 -9.65 5.56
N GLY A 272 -5.19 -8.76 4.65
CA GLY A 272 -6.12 -7.67 4.97
C GLY A 272 -7.61 -7.99 4.77
N SER A 273 -7.95 -9.24 4.42
CA SER A 273 -9.34 -9.68 4.25
C SER A 273 -9.65 -10.88 5.14
N SER A 274 -9.55 -12.11 4.62
CA SER A 274 -9.91 -13.34 5.32
C SER A 274 -9.14 -13.52 6.64
N LEU A 275 -7.82 -13.26 6.65
CA LEU A 275 -7.00 -13.42 7.86
C LEU A 275 -7.32 -12.35 8.91
N THR A 276 -7.71 -11.15 8.48
CA THR A 276 -8.17 -10.09 9.40
C THR A 276 -9.49 -10.47 10.07
N LEU A 277 -10.46 -11.01 9.31
CA LEU A 277 -11.70 -11.51 9.90
C LEU A 277 -11.48 -12.71 10.83
N TYR A 278 -10.54 -13.58 10.48
CA TYR A 278 -10.14 -14.69 11.33
C TYR A 278 -9.54 -14.19 12.66
N ALA A 279 -8.61 -13.23 12.59
CA ALA A 279 -8.02 -12.61 13.77
C ALA A 279 -9.06 -11.89 14.65
N ASP A 280 -10.07 -11.27 14.06
CA ASP A 280 -11.12 -10.59 14.81
C ASP A 280 -11.99 -11.56 15.63
N ARG A 281 -12.36 -12.68 15.01
CA ARG A 281 -13.37 -13.64 15.52
C ARG A 281 -12.79 -14.76 16.37
N TYR A 282 -11.62 -15.25 15.99
CA TYR A 282 -11.15 -16.57 16.41
C TYR A 282 -9.80 -16.55 17.11
N ILE A 283 -9.15 -15.40 17.22
CA ILE A 283 -7.91 -15.23 17.97
C ILE A 283 -8.21 -14.49 19.27
N ASP A 284 -7.66 -14.98 20.37
CA ASP A 284 -7.67 -14.25 21.63
C ASP A 284 -6.71 -13.07 21.54
N ARG A 285 -7.25 -11.88 21.72
CA ARG A 285 -6.53 -10.60 21.60
C ARG A 285 -6.40 -9.90 22.94
N SER A 286 -6.88 -10.51 24.02
CA SER A 286 -6.81 -9.96 25.36
C SER A 286 -5.42 -10.23 25.94
N VAL A 287 -4.69 -9.16 26.25
CA VAL A 287 -3.37 -9.23 26.86
C VAL A 287 -3.36 -8.42 28.15
N ASN A 288 -2.73 -8.97 29.19
CA ASN A 288 -2.49 -8.24 30.43
C ASN A 288 -1.15 -7.49 30.32
N LEU A 289 -1.21 -6.16 30.25
CA LEU A 289 -0.03 -5.31 30.16
C LEU A 289 0.32 -4.77 31.56
N PRO A 290 1.59 -4.91 32.02
CA PRO A 290 1.99 -4.52 33.37
C PRO A 290 1.66 -3.08 33.79
N LEU A 291 1.51 -2.17 32.83
CA LEU A 291 1.24 -0.74 33.05
C LEU A 291 -0.16 -0.28 32.59
N LEU A 292 -0.86 -1.08 31.78
CA LEU A 292 -2.13 -0.70 31.14
C LEU A 292 -3.30 -1.61 31.55
N GLY A 293 -3.04 -2.65 32.35
CA GLY A 293 -4.05 -3.63 32.74
C GLY A 293 -4.46 -4.51 31.55
N ASP A 294 -5.69 -5.01 31.60
CA ASP A 294 -6.25 -5.82 30.53
C ASP A 294 -6.52 -4.94 29.30
N PHE A 295 -5.88 -5.31 28.18
CA PHE A 295 -5.95 -4.59 26.91
C PHE A 295 -6.28 -5.56 25.79
N THR A 296 -7.32 -5.26 25.02
CA THR A 296 -7.63 -6.01 23.79
C THR A 296 -6.91 -5.38 22.61
N ILE A 297 -6.01 -6.12 21.97
CA ILE A 297 -5.26 -5.68 20.81
C ILE A 297 -6.23 -5.42 19.64
N PRO A 298 -6.26 -4.20 19.06
CA PRO A 298 -7.08 -3.92 17.87
C PRO A 298 -6.71 -4.82 16.70
N THR A 299 -7.71 -5.41 16.02
CA THR A 299 -7.44 -6.35 14.91
C THR A 299 -6.62 -5.71 13.78
N ALA A 300 -6.81 -4.42 13.53
CA ALA A 300 -6.05 -3.68 12.53
C ALA A 300 -4.54 -3.68 12.79
N TRP A 301 -4.08 -3.80 14.05
CA TRP A 301 -2.65 -3.80 14.39
C TRP A 301 -1.88 -4.96 13.77
N PHE A 302 -2.54 -6.10 13.48
CA PHE A 302 -1.90 -7.21 12.78
C PHE A 302 -1.40 -6.81 11.38
N GLN A 303 -2.02 -5.80 10.74
CA GLN A 303 -1.55 -5.27 9.45
C GLN A 303 -0.22 -4.52 9.55
N SER A 304 0.16 -4.07 10.74
CA SER A 304 1.43 -3.39 11.00
C SER A 304 2.62 -4.36 11.12
N ILE A 305 2.36 -5.66 11.32
CA ILE A 305 3.41 -6.69 11.46
C ILE A 305 4.22 -6.82 10.17
N ASN A 306 3.57 -6.79 9.00
CA ASN A 306 4.25 -6.91 7.72
C ASN A 306 5.27 -5.78 7.47
N PRO A 307 4.90 -4.48 7.52
CA PRO A 307 5.86 -3.40 7.33
C PRO A 307 6.90 -3.33 8.46
N LEU A 308 6.57 -3.75 9.69
CA LEU A 308 7.55 -3.89 10.78
C LEU A 308 8.67 -4.87 10.38
N PHE A 309 8.30 -6.07 9.92
CA PHE A 309 9.29 -7.05 9.46
C PHE A 309 10.08 -6.56 8.24
N ILE A 310 9.45 -5.83 7.30
CA ILE A 310 10.20 -5.24 6.19
C ILE A 310 11.24 -4.26 6.71
N ILE A 311 10.89 -3.35 7.62
CA ILE A 311 11.83 -2.36 8.17
C ILE A 311 12.99 -3.03 8.92
N LEU A 312 12.70 -4.03 9.74
CA LEU A 312 13.72 -4.72 10.55
C LEU A 312 14.61 -5.64 9.72
N LEU A 313 14.03 -6.39 8.77
CA LEU A 313 14.73 -7.43 8.03
C LEU A 313 15.34 -6.93 6.72
N ALA A 314 14.87 -5.83 6.13
CA ALA A 314 15.43 -5.33 4.86
C ALA A 314 16.95 -5.05 4.92
N PRO A 315 17.51 -4.40 5.97
CA PRO A 315 18.95 -4.23 6.08
C PRO A 315 19.71 -5.55 6.23
N VAL A 316 19.13 -6.51 6.96
CA VAL A 316 19.70 -7.85 7.16
C VAL A 316 19.78 -8.60 5.83
N PHE A 317 18.69 -8.62 5.07
CA PHE A 317 18.66 -9.25 3.76
C PHE A 317 19.55 -8.52 2.75
N ALA A 318 19.59 -7.18 2.77
CA ALA A 318 20.50 -6.41 1.92
C ALA A 318 21.97 -6.80 2.18
N ALA A 319 22.38 -6.92 3.45
CA ALA A 319 23.71 -7.40 3.80
C ALA A 319 23.95 -8.84 3.35
N PHE A 320 22.97 -9.74 3.53
CA PHE A 320 23.05 -11.13 3.09
C PHE A 320 23.24 -11.25 1.57
N TRP A 321 22.52 -10.47 0.76
CA TRP A 321 22.63 -10.53 -0.70
C TRP A 321 23.98 -10.06 -1.25
N MET A 322 24.73 -9.27 -0.47
CA MET A 322 26.10 -8.87 -0.81
C MET A 322 27.14 -9.96 -0.55
N THR A 323 26.78 -11.04 0.16
CA THR A 323 27.69 -12.17 0.41
C THR A 323 27.89 -13.02 -0.84
N LYS A 324 29.02 -13.75 -0.89
CA LYS A 324 29.32 -14.71 -1.97
C LYS A 324 28.23 -15.76 -2.16
N PHE A 325 27.54 -16.14 -1.07
CA PHE A 325 26.45 -17.10 -1.14
C PHE A 325 25.17 -16.46 -1.70
N GLY A 326 24.78 -15.29 -1.20
CA GLY A 326 23.60 -14.56 -1.67
C GLY A 326 23.64 -14.24 -3.17
N GLN A 327 24.81 -13.90 -3.71
CA GLN A 327 25.02 -13.64 -5.14
C GLN A 327 24.84 -14.88 -6.03
N LYS A 328 25.00 -16.10 -5.49
CA LYS A 328 24.82 -17.35 -6.25
C LYS A 328 23.35 -17.77 -6.37
N ILE A 329 22.47 -17.23 -5.53
CA ILE A 329 21.05 -17.60 -5.53
C ILE A 329 20.35 -16.94 -6.72
N SER A 330 19.79 -17.76 -7.61
CA SER A 330 19.08 -17.30 -8.80
C SER A 330 17.69 -16.75 -8.47
N THR A 331 17.15 -15.90 -9.36
CA THR A 331 15.81 -15.31 -9.19
C THR A 331 14.70 -16.36 -9.00
N PRO A 332 14.63 -17.47 -9.76
CA PRO A 332 13.64 -18.53 -9.52
C PRO A 332 13.74 -19.13 -8.11
N VAL A 333 14.95 -19.33 -7.58
CA VAL A 333 15.13 -19.85 -6.21
C VAL A 333 14.64 -18.84 -5.18
N LYS A 334 14.89 -17.53 -5.39
CA LYS A 334 14.35 -16.47 -4.53
C LYS A 334 12.82 -16.49 -4.52
N MET A 335 12.19 -16.54 -5.70
CA MET A 335 10.74 -16.60 -5.83
C MET A 335 10.15 -17.87 -5.20
N GLY A 336 10.75 -19.03 -5.47
CA GLY A 336 10.33 -20.31 -4.89
C GLY A 336 10.43 -20.31 -3.36
N SER A 337 11.51 -19.76 -2.81
CA SER A 337 11.66 -19.63 -1.35
C SER A 337 10.58 -18.74 -0.73
N GLY A 338 10.21 -17.63 -1.40
CA GLY A 338 9.10 -16.77 -0.97
C GLY A 338 7.75 -17.49 -0.95
N MET A 339 7.47 -18.33 -1.96
CA MET A 339 6.25 -19.13 -1.99
C MET A 339 6.22 -20.22 -0.90
N ILE A 340 7.36 -20.86 -0.63
CA ILE A 340 7.48 -21.84 0.46
C ILE A 340 7.21 -21.15 1.80
N ILE A 341 7.81 -19.98 2.04
CA ILE A 341 7.59 -19.20 3.27
C ILE A 341 6.12 -18.79 3.41
N LEU A 342 5.48 -18.36 2.31
CA LEU A 342 4.04 -18.07 2.30
C LEU A 342 3.23 -19.31 2.70
N GLY A 343 3.52 -20.47 2.11
CA GLY A 343 2.86 -21.73 2.45
C GLY A 343 3.05 -22.14 3.92
N ILE A 344 4.26 -21.95 4.46
CA ILE A 344 4.55 -22.14 5.90
C ILE A 344 3.68 -21.20 6.75
N GLY A 345 3.49 -19.95 6.34
CA GLY A 345 2.57 -19.02 6.99
C GLY A 345 1.14 -19.56 7.08
N PHE A 346 0.63 -20.16 5.99
CA PHE A 346 -0.70 -20.79 5.99
C PHE A 346 -0.76 -22.06 6.88
N PHE A 347 0.34 -22.81 7.04
CA PHE A 347 0.38 -23.91 7.99
C PHE A 347 0.24 -23.44 9.45
N PHE A 348 0.78 -22.28 9.82
CA PHE A 348 0.53 -21.69 11.14
C PHE A 348 -0.95 -21.32 11.33
N MET A 349 -1.63 -20.84 10.28
CA MET A 349 -3.07 -20.61 10.35
C MET A 349 -3.86 -21.91 10.56
N LEU A 350 -3.47 -23.01 9.92
CA LEU A 350 -4.08 -24.32 10.15
C LEU A 350 -3.84 -24.82 11.58
N ALA A 351 -2.66 -24.56 12.15
CA ALA A 351 -2.38 -24.89 13.54
C ALA A 351 -3.29 -24.10 14.51
N ALA A 352 -3.56 -22.82 14.22
CA ALA A 352 -4.52 -22.03 15.00
C ALA A 352 -5.95 -22.59 14.90
N VAL A 353 -6.38 -23.05 13.72
CA VAL A 353 -7.67 -23.76 13.55
C VAL A 353 -7.68 -25.06 14.36
N ALA A 354 -6.59 -25.83 14.34
CA ALA A 354 -6.48 -27.06 15.10
C ALA A 354 -6.53 -26.83 16.63
N GLN A 355 -5.94 -25.75 17.14
CA GLN A 355 -6.00 -25.38 18.55
C GLN A 355 -7.45 -25.11 19.02
N ARG A 356 -8.30 -24.64 18.11
CA ARG A 356 -9.75 -24.45 18.37
C ARG A 356 -10.55 -25.76 18.30
N GLY A 357 -9.92 -26.89 17.97
CA GLY A 357 -10.61 -28.17 17.78
C GLY A 357 -11.14 -28.38 16.35
N GLY A 358 -10.68 -27.59 15.37
CA GLY A 358 -11.06 -27.71 13.96
C GLY A 358 -11.85 -26.52 13.43
N ASP A 359 -12.52 -26.71 12.30
CA ASP A 359 -13.37 -25.69 11.66
C ASP A 359 -14.71 -25.58 12.39
N ILE A 360 -14.69 -24.89 13.54
CA ILE A 360 -15.86 -24.63 14.36
C ILE A 360 -16.34 -23.18 14.20
N GLU A 361 -17.64 -23.01 13.98
CA GLU A 361 -18.26 -21.69 13.83
C GLU A 361 -18.31 -20.89 15.14
N ASP A 362 -18.24 -21.58 16.29
CA ASP A 362 -18.31 -20.95 17.61
C ASP A 362 -17.16 -19.97 17.85
N THR A 363 -17.52 -18.69 17.95
CA THR A 363 -16.61 -17.56 18.20
C THR A 363 -16.16 -17.45 19.66
N ALA A 364 -16.79 -18.19 20.58
CA ALA A 364 -16.35 -18.25 21.98
C ALA A 364 -15.06 -19.07 22.14
N VAL A 365 -14.83 -20.04 21.26
CA VAL A 365 -13.60 -20.84 21.25
C VAL A 365 -12.54 -20.12 20.43
N LYS A 366 -11.53 -19.57 21.08
CA LYS A 366 -10.45 -18.81 20.46
C LYS A 366 -9.11 -19.53 20.55
N ALA A 367 -8.28 -19.38 19.52
CA ALA A 367 -6.88 -19.76 19.56
C ALA A 367 -6.08 -18.70 20.31
N SER A 368 -5.02 -19.12 20.98
CA SER A 368 -4.13 -18.24 21.76
C SER A 368 -3.10 -17.52 20.90
#